data_AF-A0A6A4U8M8-F1
#
_entry.id   AF-A0A6A4U8M8-F1
#
_cell.length_a   1.000
_cell.length_b   1.000
_cell.length_c   1.000
_cell.angle_alpha   90.00
_cell.angle_beta   90.00
_cell.angle_gamma   90.00
#
_symmetry.space_group_name_H-M   'P 1'
#
loop_
_entity.id
_entity.type
_entity.pdbx_description
1 polymer ?
#
loop_
_entity_poly.entity_id
_entity_poly.type
_entity_poly.pdbx_seq_one_letter_code
_entity_poly.pdbx_strand_id
1 'polypeptide(L)'
;MEKLFAVNYKLRYVETSDWGAEYIKAENKNQALAVFAKLKKIKTNKFKNANKWEWEEGVWTGEIHSINVVKTITCSHCNGAGIIHL
;
A
#
# COMPACT_ATOMS: atom_id res chain seq x y z
N MET A 1 -4.73 -18.61 3.33
CA MET A 1 -5.93 -17.74 3.45
C MET A 1 -5.49 -16.32 3.20
N GLU A 2 -5.98 -15.71 2.12
CA GLU A 2 -5.66 -14.33 1.76
C GLU A 2 -6.34 -13.33 2.70
N LYS A 3 -5.63 -12.26 3.03
CA LYS A 3 -6.08 -11.14 3.86
C LYS A 3 -5.97 -9.86 3.04
N LEU A 4 -6.77 -8.86 3.39
CA LEU A 4 -6.62 -7.53 2.83
C LEU A 4 -5.53 -6.77 3.61
N PHE A 5 -4.61 -6.15 2.89
CA PHE A 5 -3.56 -5.31 3.43
C PHE A 5 -3.73 -3.88 2.91
N ALA A 6 -3.69 -2.89 3.80
CA ALA A 6 -3.53 -1.49 3.43
C ALA A 6 -2.04 -1.17 3.42
N VAL A 7 -1.51 -0.86 2.24
CA VAL A 7 -0.16 -0.34 2.05
C VAL A 7 -0.26 1.18 2.00
N ASN A 8 0.12 1.84 3.10
CA ASN A 8 0.15 3.30 3.18
C ASN A 8 1.54 3.81 2.81
N TYR A 9 1.60 4.79 1.94
CA TYR A 9 2.84 5.36 1.45
C TYR A 9 2.75 6.88 1.33
N LYS A 10 3.90 7.52 1.33
CA LYS A 10 4.05 8.96 1.13
C LYS A 10 4.87 9.22 -0.11
N LEU A 11 4.35 10.02 -1.02
CA LEU A 11 5.09 10.56 -2.16
C LEU A 11 5.60 11.95 -1.81
N ARG A 12 6.85 12.26 -2.15
CA ARG A 12 7.47 13.58 -1.96
C ARG A 12 8.07 14.09 -3.25
N TYR A 13 7.89 15.37 -3.50
CA TYR A 13 8.55 16.12 -4.56
C TYR A 13 8.89 17.52 -4.07
N VAL A 14 10.19 17.79 -3.92
CA VAL A 14 10.70 19.07 -3.40
C VAL A 14 10.01 19.40 -2.05
N GLU A 15 9.24 20.48 -1.97
CA GLU A 15 8.51 20.91 -0.77
C GLU A 15 7.09 20.33 -0.66
N THR A 16 6.64 19.59 -1.68
CA THR A 16 5.30 18.99 -1.72
C THR A 16 5.34 17.53 -1.31
N SER A 17 4.28 17.08 -0.66
CA SER A 17 4.10 15.68 -0.34
C SER A 17 2.64 15.27 -0.33
N ASP A 18 2.38 14.04 -0.74
CA ASP A 18 1.05 13.45 -0.77
C ASP A 18 1.05 12.06 -0.11
N TRP A 19 -0.09 11.69 0.47
CA TRP A 19 -0.31 10.41 1.11
C TRP A 19 -1.21 9.53 0.25
N GLY A 20 -0.82 8.27 0.09
CA GLY A 20 -1.61 7.28 -0.64
C GLY A 20 -1.81 6.01 0.19
N ALA A 21 -2.89 5.31 -0.13
CA ALA A 21 -3.18 3.99 0.40
C ALA A 21 -3.62 3.07 -0.73
N GLU A 22 -3.02 1.87 -0.81
CA GLU A 22 -3.48 0.82 -1.72
C GLU A 22 -3.97 -0.38 -0.90
N TYR A 23 -5.12 -0.92 -1.27
CA TYR A 23 -5.71 -2.09 -0.63
C TYR A 23 -5.45 -3.33 -1.47
N ILE A 24 -4.66 -4.25 -0.93
CA ILE A 24 -4.10 -5.39 -1.66
C ILE A 24 -4.48 -6.68 -0.95
N LYS A 25 -5.05 -7.63 -1.69
CA LYS A 25 -5.25 -9.00 -1.20
C LYS A 25 -3.94 -9.79 -1.35
N ALA A 26 -3.49 -10.41 -0.26
CA ALA A 26 -2.30 -11.25 -0.23
C ALA A 26 -2.33 -12.21 0.95
N GLU A 27 -1.47 -13.22 1.00
CA GLU A 27 -1.38 -14.13 2.15
C GLU A 27 -0.57 -13.54 3.30
N ASN A 28 0.41 -12.69 2.98
CA ASN A 28 1.32 -12.07 3.93
C ASN A 28 1.81 -10.68 3.46
N LYS A 29 2.46 -9.93 4.35
CA LYS A 29 2.96 -8.58 4.07
C LYS A 29 3.95 -8.54 2.90
N ASN A 30 4.83 -9.53 2.78
CA ASN A 30 5.83 -9.58 1.70
C ASN A 30 5.18 -9.77 0.33
N GLN A 31 4.15 -10.60 0.26
CA GLN A 31 3.37 -10.77 -0.96
C GLN A 31 2.54 -9.53 -1.28
N ALA A 32 1.95 -8.87 -0.28
CA ALA A 32 1.24 -7.59 -0.48
C ALA A 32 2.18 -6.52 -1.07
N LEU A 33 3.42 -6.46 -0.58
CA LEU A 33 4.48 -5.60 -1.13
C LEU A 33 4.84 -5.92 -2.57
N ALA A 34 5.02 -7.21 -2.89
CA ALA A 34 5.34 -7.62 -4.26
C ALA A 34 4.23 -7.23 -5.24
N VAL A 35 2.98 -7.38 -4.83
CA VAL A 35 1.81 -6.94 -5.61
C VAL A 35 1.78 -5.41 -5.72
N PHE A 36 2.04 -4.67 -4.64
CA PHE A 36 2.14 -3.22 -4.66
C PHE A 36 3.19 -2.73 -5.66
N ALA A 37 4.40 -3.29 -5.59
CA ALA A 37 5.49 -2.96 -6.50
C ALA A 37 5.11 -3.23 -7.96
N LYS A 38 4.42 -4.35 -8.23
CA LYS A 38 3.91 -4.67 -9.57
C LYS A 38 2.87 -3.67 -10.05
N LEU A 39 1.90 -3.30 -9.21
CA LEU A 39 0.84 -2.33 -9.54
C LEU A 39 1.41 -0.95 -9.87
N LYS A 40 2.37 -0.48 -9.08
CA LYS A 40 3.05 0.81 -9.28
C LYS A 40 4.20 0.73 -10.30
N LYS A 41 4.44 -0.42 -10.92
CA LYS A 41 5.55 -0.67 -11.87
C LYS A 41 6.94 -0.34 -11.28
N ILE A 42 7.09 -0.52 -9.97
CA ILE A 42 8.34 -0.31 -9.24
C ILE A 42 9.19 -1.57 -9.39
N LYS A 43 10.40 -1.42 -9.92
CA LYS A 43 11.36 -2.53 -9.90
C LYS A 43 11.83 -2.76 -8.47
N THR A 44 11.73 -3.98 -7.96
CA THR A 44 12.06 -4.32 -6.57
C THR A 44 13.53 -4.12 -6.21
N ASN A 45 14.41 -4.03 -7.21
CA ASN A 45 15.81 -3.66 -7.00
C ASN A 45 16.04 -2.16 -6.74
N LYS A 46 15.01 -1.32 -6.88
CA LYS A 46 15.07 0.13 -6.60
C LYS A 46 14.75 0.47 -5.14
N PHE A 47 14.42 -0.50 -4.31
CA PHE A 47 14.19 -0.25 -2.89
C PHE A 47 15.51 0.07 -2.19
N LYS A 48 15.68 1.33 -1.76
CA LYS A 48 16.94 1.80 -1.15
C LYS A 48 17.22 1.18 0.22
N ASN A 49 16.19 0.77 0.96
CA ASN A 49 16.34 0.22 2.31
C ASN A 49 15.32 -0.91 2.59
N ALA A 50 15.79 -2.03 3.17
CA ALA A 50 14.94 -3.16 3.53
C ALA A 50 13.96 -2.84 4.69
N ASN A 51 14.32 -1.88 5.55
CA ASN A 51 13.53 -1.45 6.70
C ASN A 51 12.58 -0.28 6.38
N LYS A 52 12.83 0.43 5.28
CA LYS A 52 12.01 1.54 4.77
C LYS A 52 12.00 1.46 3.26
N TRP A 53 10.92 0.92 2.71
CA TRP A 53 10.81 0.68 1.28
C TRP A 53 10.62 2.03 0.58
N GLU A 54 11.72 2.62 0.14
CA GLU A 54 11.77 3.87 -0.61
C GLU A 54 12.01 3.61 -2.09
N TRP A 55 11.30 4.29 -2.99
CA TRP A 55 11.49 4.18 -4.44
C TRP A 55 11.43 5.54 -5.12
N GLU A 56 11.93 5.60 -6.35
CA GLU A 56 11.86 6.79 -7.19
C GLU A 56 10.82 6.58 -8.31
N GLU A 57 9.93 7.55 -8.45
CA GLU A 57 8.86 7.61 -9.44
C GLU A 57 9.00 8.90 -10.27
N GLY A 58 9.90 8.85 -11.26
CA GLY A 58 10.29 10.04 -12.03
C GLY A 58 11.04 11.03 -11.13
N VAL A 59 10.42 12.18 -10.86
CA VAL A 59 10.97 13.21 -9.95
C VAL A 59 10.50 13.05 -8.50
N TRP A 60 9.52 12.18 -8.25
CA TRP A 60 8.98 11.93 -6.92
C TRP A 60 9.77 10.82 -6.21
N THR A 61 9.87 10.93 -4.90
CA THR A 61 10.35 9.85 -4.01
C THR A 61 9.17 9.31 -3.21
N GLY A 62 8.92 8.01 -3.31
CA GLY A 62 7.91 7.30 -2.52
C GLY A 62 8.54 6.58 -1.34
N GLU A 63 7.88 6.57 -0.19
CA GLU A 63 8.25 5.79 0.99
C GLU A 63 7.03 5.03 1.50
N ILE A 64 7.16 3.71 1.72
CA ILE A 64 6.13 2.93 2.42
C ILE A 64 6.21 3.27 3.91
N HIS A 65 5.11 3.81 4.43
CA HIS A 65 4.99 4.20 5.82
C HIS A 65 4.47 3.05 6.70
N SER A 66 3.47 2.30 6.22
CA SER A 66 2.93 1.17 6.96
C SER A 66 2.24 0.13 6.08
N ILE A 67 2.18 -1.10 6.58
CA ILE A 67 1.47 -2.21 5.93
C ILE A 67 0.68 -2.94 7.01
N ASN A 68 -0.63 -2.69 7.00
CA ASN A 68 -1.53 -3.16 8.05
C ASN A 68 -2.52 -4.16 7.45
N VAL A 69 -2.83 -5.21 8.21
CA VAL A 69 -3.93 -6.10 7.86
C VAL A 69 -5.22 -5.35 8.16
N VAL A 70 -6.08 -5.23 7.15
CA VAL A 70 -7.38 -4.57 7.24
C VAL A 70 -8.44 -5.63 7.47
N LYS A 71 -9.31 -5.38 8.45
CA LYS A 71 -10.53 -6.16 8.60
C LYS A 71 -11.60 -5.56 7.71
N THR A 72 -12.06 -6.34 6.74
CA THR A 72 -13.27 -6.00 5.99
C THR A 72 -14.49 -6.38 6.79
N ILE A 73 -15.33 -5.40 7.09
CA ILE A 73 -16.67 -5.60 7.62
C ILE A 73 -17.69 -5.12 6.58
N THR A 74 -18.76 -5.88 6.40
CA THR A 74 -19.88 -5.46 5.57
C THR A 74 -20.60 -4.30 6.25
N CYS A 75 -20.87 -3.24 5.49
CA CYS A 75 -21.62 -2.09 6.00
C CYS A 75 -23.05 -2.52 6.32
N SER A 76 -23.39 -2.48 7.61
CA SER A 76 -24.71 -2.82 8.14
C SER A 76 -25.78 -1.82 7.69
N HIS A 77 -25.41 -0.54 7.51
CA HIS A 77 -26.33 0.51 7.08
C HIS A 77 -26.81 0.37 5.63
N CYS A 78 -26.00 -0.27 4.79
CA CYS A 78 -26.27 -0.45 3.37
C CYS A 78 -26.54 -1.93 3.02
N ASN A 79 -26.91 -2.73 4.03
CA ASN A 79 -27.30 -4.13 3.91
C ASN A 79 -26.28 -5.00 3.14
N GLY A 80 -24.98 -4.68 3.29
CA GLY A 80 -23.88 -5.42 2.64
C GLY A 80 -23.45 -4.91 1.27
N ALA A 81 -24.05 -3.84 0.71
CA ALA A 81 -23.62 -3.27 -0.56
C ALA A 81 -22.27 -2.53 -0.49
N GLY A 82 -21.90 -2.06 0.71
CA GLY A 82 -20.62 -1.39 0.98
C GLY A 82 -19.67 -2.26 1.80
N ILE A 83 -18.38 -2.14 1.52
CA ILE A 83 -17.31 -2.76 2.30
C ILE A 83 -16.65 -1.66 3.12
N ILE A 84 -16.60 -1.84 4.44
CA ILE A 84 -15.86 -0.96 5.36
C ILE A 84 -14.51 -1.63 5.64
N HIS A 85 -13.45 -0.84 5.49
CA HIS A 85 -12.07 -1.21 5.76
C HIS A 85 -11.67 -0.66 7.13
N LEU A 86 -11.61 -1.54 8.15
CA LEU A 86 -11.17 -1.24 9.52
C LEU A 86 -9.72 -1.65 9.78
#